data_AF-A0A9P5BTI0-F1
#
_entry.id   AF-A0A9P5BTI0-F1
#
_cell.length_a   1.000
_cell.length_b   1.000
_cell.length_c   1.000
_cell.angle_alpha   90.00
_cell.angle_beta   90.00
_cell.angle_gamma   90.00
#
_symmetry.space_group_name_H-M   'P 1'
#
loop_
_entity.id
_entity.type
_entity.pdbx_description
1 polymer ?
#
loop_
_entity_poly.entity_id
_entity_poly.type
_entity_poly.pdbx_seq_one_letter_code
_entity_poly.pdbx_strand_id
1 'polypeptide(L)'
;MLPFINKPFELLSSRLGASPDELKLVFSFLISYPLAGLLKRVPDARPDQKNLFIVCTSAFYLVGLFDLWNGVRTLAISSIGVYCIAKYLRSSPFMPWIGFAFVMGHMSISHIARQLADSPSSVDITGAQMVLLMKLSAFCWNVADGRLSEDKLSDFQKERRLVELPGLLDYAGYVLFFPGLLAGPAFDYAEYRKWIDTTMFDLPAQVDPSKKPPVRKKRKIPRSGTPAAWKAASGLGWIGLFMVLSGYYPISYLTGQSYMDLHFLRRVWVLHMTGLTARLKYYGVWSLTEGACILAGLGYHGVDPVTGKVSWNRLQNINPWGVETAQNTRAYLGNWNMNTNNWLRNYVYLRVTPIGKKPGFRASLITFGTSALWHGFYPGYYLSFILASFVQTVAKNYRRYFRAFFIDPSTGSPTTTKIYYDCLSFVVTQLGMSFVVAPFLVLQLSGSILVWSRVYFYTIIGTIVSMAFFASPAKQLLKKHLEERQGKTGAKLTRSLSQDSLSGREPVLGVSADPQREIDEAMEEIKAEVEARQKRKAA
;
A
#
# COMPACT_ATOMS: atom_id res chain seq x y z
N MET A 1 -28.91 14.93 -7.54
CA MET A 1 -28.67 14.74 -6.09
C MET A 1 -30.00 14.76 -5.34
N LEU A 2 -30.22 13.85 -4.37
CA LEU A 2 -31.46 13.86 -3.58
C LEU A 2 -31.48 15.10 -2.66
N PRO A 3 -32.40 16.07 -2.84
CA PRO A 3 -32.29 17.41 -2.25
C PRO A 3 -32.18 17.45 -0.73
N PHE A 4 -32.78 16.47 -0.05
CA PHE A 4 -32.82 16.42 1.41
C PHE A 4 -31.56 15.81 2.05
N ILE A 5 -30.78 15.04 1.28
CA ILE A 5 -29.57 14.38 1.79
C ILE A 5 -28.39 15.36 1.86
N ASN A 6 -28.33 16.36 0.97
CA ASN A 6 -27.19 17.28 0.92
C ASN A 6 -27.21 18.38 1.99
N LYS A 7 -28.40 18.89 2.32
CA LYS A 7 -28.59 20.06 3.20
C LYS A 7 -27.86 19.96 4.55
N PRO A 8 -27.86 18.80 5.27
CA PRO A 8 -27.13 18.69 6.53
C PRO A 8 -25.61 18.89 6.36
N PHE A 9 -25.04 18.42 5.23
CA PHE A 9 -23.61 18.55 4.96
C PHE A 9 -23.22 19.97 4.57
N GLU A 10 -24.05 20.68 3.82
CA GLU A 10 -23.87 22.10 3.54
C GLU A 10 -23.88 22.94 4.83
N LEU A 11 -24.83 22.65 5.73
CA LEU A 11 -24.92 23.32 7.03
C LEU A 11 -23.68 23.07 7.89
N LEU A 12 -23.20 21.83 7.96
CA LEU A 12 -22.00 21.48 8.73
C LEU A 12 -20.72 22.03 8.10
N SER A 13 -20.65 22.07 6.76
CA SER A 13 -19.51 22.59 6.00
C SER A 13 -19.19 24.04 6.40
N SER A 14 -20.21 24.89 6.50
CA SER A 14 -20.05 26.30 6.93
C SER A 14 -19.47 26.48 8.34
N ARG A 15 -19.56 25.47 9.21
CA ARG A 15 -19.08 25.51 10.59
C ARG A 15 -17.71 24.85 10.78
N LEU A 16 -17.40 23.85 9.96
CA LEU A 16 -16.22 23.00 10.13
C LEU A 16 -15.07 23.33 9.19
N GLY A 17 -15.29 24.21 8.21
CA GLY A 17 -14.26 24.58 7.22
C GLY A 17 -13.84 23.44 6.28
N ALA A 18 -14.64 22.38 6.22
CA ALA A 18 -14.48 21.23 5.33
C ALA A 18 -15.56 21.27 4.24
N SER A 19 -15.28 20.73 3.06
CA SER A 19 -16.27 20.70 1.97
C SER A 19 -17.43 19.76 2.31
N PRO A 20 -18.64 19.97 1.75
CA PRO A 20 -19.76 19.06 1.96
C PRO A 20 -19.42 17.61 1.57
N ASP A 21 -18.63 17.43 0.52
CA ASP A 21 -18.23 16.11 0.04
C ASP A 21 -17.21 15.42 0.93
N GLU A 22 -16.27 16.17 1.55
CA GLU A 22 -15.38 15.63 2.58
C GLU A 22 -16.17 15.12 3.79
N LEU A 23 -17.19 15.88 4.20
CA LEU A 23 -18.07 15.47 5.30
C LEU A 23 -18.92 14.24 4.95
N LYS A 24 -19.44 14.16 3.72
CA LYS A 24 -20.12 12.95 3.21
C LYS A 24 -19.19 11.75 3.20
N LEU A 25 -17.92 11.94 2.85
CA LEU A 25 -16.94 10.85 2.83
C LEU A 25 -16.71 10.29 4.24
N VAL A 26 -16.47 11.15 5.23
CA VAL A 26 -16.38 10.71 6.63
C VAL A 26 -17.68 10.06 7.10
N PHE A 27 -18.83 10.64 6.76
CA PHE A 27 -20.13 10.05 7.08
C PHE A 27 -20.31 8.65 6.49
N SER A 28 -19.90 8.43 5.22
CA SER A 28 -19.97 7.12 4.56
C SER A 28 -19.14 6.07 5.30
N PHE A 29 -17.99 6.45 5.88
CA PHE A 29 -17.19 5.54 6.70
C PHE A 29 -17.84 5.23 8.03
N LEU A 30 -18.46 6.23 8.68
CA LEU A 30 -19.12 6.04 9.97
C LEU A 30 -20.41 5.23 9.85
N ILE A 31 -21.27 5.53 8.86
CA ILE A 31 -22.51 4.77 8.61
C ILE A 31 -22.21 3.34 8.14
N SER A 32 -21.02 3.08 7.60
CA SER A 32 -20.58 1.73 7.26
C SER A 32 -20.49 0.79 8.47
N TYR A 33 -20.33 1.30 9.69
CA TYR A 33 -20.32 0.46 10.90
C TYR A 33 -21.68 -0.16 11.23
N PRO A 34 -22.76 0.61 11.45
CA PRO A 34 -24.08 0.03 11.66
C PRO A 34 -24.53 -0.82 10.45
N LEU A 35 -24.23 -0.39 9.22
CA LEU A 35 -24.53 -1.16 8.01
C LEU A 35 -23.76 -2.48 7.94
N ALA A 36 -22.47 -2.52 8.30
CA ALA A 36 -21.71 -3.77 8.42
C ALA A 36 -22.26 -4.67 9.52
N GLY A 37 -22.75 -4.06 10.61
CA GLY A 37 -23.53 -4.74 11.63
C GLY A 37 -24.79 -5.39 11.07
N LEU A 38 -25.54 -4.71 10.21
CA LEU A 38 -26.73 -5.26 9.53
C LEU A 38 -26.37 -6.34 8.52
N LEU A 39 -25.34 -6.14 7.70
CA LEU A 39 -24.83 -7.14 6.76
C LEU A 39 -24.49 -8.46 7.46
N LYS A 40 -23.83 -8.40 8.62
CA LYS A 40 -23.53 -9.56 9.47
C LYS A 40 -24.77 -10.25 10.05
N ARG A 41 -25.95 -9.63 9.97
CA ARG A 41 -27.23 -10.20 10.42
C ARG A 41 -28.00 -10.88 9.29
N VAL A 42 -27.65 -10.63 8.04
CA VAL A 42 -28.20 -11.35 6.89
C VAL A 42 -27.83 -12.84 7.01
N PRO A 43 -28.76 -13.79 6.77
CA PRO A 43 -28.51 -15.22 6.99
C PRO A 43 -27.29 -15.74 6.24
N ASP A 44 -26.45 -16.54 6.91
CA ASP A 44 -25.24 -17.13 6.31
C ASP A 44 -25.55 -18.09 5.15
N ALA A 45 -26.74 -18.72 5.17
CA ALA A 45 -27.21 -19.59 4.08
C ALA A 45 -27.73 -18.84 2.84
N ARG A 46 -27.75 -17.49 2.86
CA ARG A 46 -28.28 -16.63 1.79
C ARG A 46 -27.21 -15.63 1.31
N PRO A 47 -26.13 -16.11 0.65
CA PRO A 47 -25.08 -15.24 0.14
C PRO A 47 -25.60 -14.25 -0.91
N ASP A 48 -26.63 -14.63 -1.67
CA ASP A 48 -27.37 -13.77 -2.60
C ASP A 48 -27.92 -12.50 -1.92
N GLN A 49 -28.53 -12.64 -0.75
CA GLN A 49 -29.08 -11.51 0.00
C GLN A 49 -27.99 -10.60 0.56
N LYS A 50 -26.85 -11.17 0.98
CA LYS A 50 -25.68 -10.40 1.44
C LYS A 50 -25.11 -9.57 0.29
N ASN A 51 -24.96 -10.17 -0.89
CA ASN A 51 -24.48 -9.47 -2.08
C ASN A 51 -25.45 -8.37 -2.51
N LEU A 52 -26.76 -8.64 -2.51
CA LEU A 52 -27.76 -7.62 -2.84
C LEU A 52 -27.69 -6.45 -1.85
N PHE A 53 -27.58 -6.71 -0.55
CA PHE A 53 -27.40 -5.67 0.47
C PHE A 53 -26.15 -4.82 0.18
N ILE A 54 -25.04 -5.47 -0.15
CA ILE A 54 -23.78 -4.80 -0.48
C ILE A 54 -23.96 -3.89 -1.71
N VAL A 55 -24.53 -4.41 -2.79
CA VAL A 55 -24.74 -3.67 -4.05
C VAL A 55 -25.68 -2.49 -3.82
N CYS A 56 -26.81 -2.68 -3.13
CA CYS A 56 -27.74 -1.60 -2.81
C CYS A 56 -27.10 -0.51 -1.95
N THR A 57 -26.32 -0.88 -0.94
CA THR A 57 -25.63 0.07 -0.06
C THR A 57 -24.60 0.89 -0.84
N SER A 58 -23.81 0.23 -1.69
CA SER A 58 -22.83 0.90 -2.54
C SER A 58 -23.47 1.79 -3.60
N ALA A 59 -24.58 1.37 -4.20
CA ALA A 59 -25.36 2.21 -5.09
C ALA A 59 -25.89 3.46 -4.37
N PHE A 60 -26.36 3.31 -3.12
CA PHE A 60 -26.74 4.44 -2.29
C PHE A 60 -25.58 5.37 -1.98
N TYR A 61 -24.37 4.86 -1.67
CA TYR A 61 -23.20 5.71 -1.49
C TYR A 61 -22.89 6.49 -2.78
N LEU A 62 -22.76 5.81 -3.91
CA LEU A 62 -22.37 6.45 -5.16
C LEU A 62 -23.41 7.46 -5.64
N VAL A 63 -24.68 7.07 -5.72
CA VAL A 63 -25.75 7.88 -6.32
C VAL A 63 -26.52 8.67 -5.27
N GLY A 64 -26.94 8.03 -4.19
CA GLY A 64 -27.77 8.65 -3.15
C GLY A 64 -27.03 9.73 -2.37
N LEU A 65 -25.79 9.45 -1.95
CA LEU A 65 -24.99 10.35 -1.12
C LEU A 65 -24.18 11.34 -1.96
N PHE A 66 -23.50 10.88 -3.02
CA PHE A 66 -22.58 11.71 -3.81
C PHE A 66 -23.08 12.11 -5.21
N ASP A 67 -24.21 11.59 -5.70
CA ASP A 67 -24.72 11.85 -7.06
C ASP A 67 -23.74 11.47 -8.20
N LEU A 68 -22.86 10.50 -7.95
CA LEU A 68 -21.79 10.05 -8.86
C LEU A 68 -22.30 9.07 -9.92
N TRP A 69 -23.27 9.48 -10.74
CA TRP A 69 -23.73 8.67 -11.89
C TRP A 69 -22.61 8.33 -12.87
N ASN A 70 -21.77 9.32 -13.19
CA ASN A 70 -20.56 9.11 -13.98
C ASN A 70 -19.61 8.13 -13.27
N GLY A 71 -19.54 8.18 -11.94
CA GLY A 71 -18.73 7.26 -11.16
C GLY A 71 -19.24 5.82 -11.24
N VAL A 72 -20.55 5.60 -11.15
CA VAL A 72 -21.15 4.27 -11.38
C VAL A 72 -20.79 3.74 -12.76
N ARG A 73 -20.93 4.57 -13.80
CA ARG A 73 -20.53 4.21 -15.16
C ARG A 73 -19.05 3.81 -15.22
N THR A 74 -18.16 4.60 -14.63
CA THR A 74 -16.71 4.33 -14.59
C THR A 74 -16.40 2.99 -13.90
N LEU A 75 -16.97 2.72 -12.72
CA LEU A 75 -16.75 1.45 -12.04
C LEU A 75 -17.34 0.27 -12.82
N ALA A 76 -18.50 0.46 -13.46
CA ALA A 76 -19.16 -0.56 -14.29
C ALA A 76 -18.34 -0.93 -15.52
N ILE A 77 -17.82 0.07 -16.27
CA ILE A 77 -16.96 -0.16 -17.45
C ILE A 77 -15.75 -1.02 -17.07
N SER A 78 -15.03 -0.64 -16.02
CA SER A 78 -13.87 -1.41 -15.55
C SER A 78 -14.25 -2.84 -15.15
N SER A 79 -15.30 -2.98 -14.34
CA SER A 79 -15.69 -4.27 -13.75
C SER A 79 -16.25 -5.25 -14.77
N ILE A 80 -17.15 -4.77 -15.65
CA ILE A 80 -17.75 -5.57 -16.72
C ILE A 80 -16.69 -5.92 -17.75
N GLY A 81 -15.87 -4.94 -18.17
CA GLY A 81 -14.78 -5.17 -19.13
C GLY A 81 -13.81 -6.24 -18.64
N VAL A 82 -13.38 -6.19 -17.38
CA VAL A 82 -12.51 -7.22 -16.80
C VAL A 82 -13.18 -8.59 -16.70
N TYR A 83 -14.45 -8.65 -16.31
CA TYR A 83 -15.17 -9.93 -16.29
C TYR A 83 -15.27 -10.54 -17.68
N CYS A 84 -15.56 -9.73 -18.71
CA CYS A 84 -15.59 -10.16 -20.10
C CYS A 84 -14.21 -10.63 -20.59
N ILE A 85 -13.13 -9.87 -20.29
CA ILE A 85 -11.76 -10.28 -20.62
C ILE A 85 -11.42 -11.62 -19.97
N ALA A 86 -11.71 -11.78 -18.67
CA ALA A 86 -11.45 -13.02 -17.95
C ALA A 86 -12.31 -14.19 -18.45
N LYS A 87 -13.53 -13.94 -18.94
CA LYS A 87 -14.44 -14.94 -19.49
C LYS A 87 -14.03 -15.40 -20.89
N TYR A 88 -13.80 -14.47 -21.80
CA TYR A 88 -13.59 -14.78 -23.22
C TYR A 88 -12.12 -15.07 -23.56
N LEU A 89 -11.17 -14.48 -22.84
CA LEU A 89 -9.72 -14.72 -23.05
C LEU A 89 -9.14 -15.67 -21.99
N ARG A 90 -9.97 -16.46 -21.33
CA ARG A 90 -9.60 -17.27 -20.17
C ARG A 90 -8.41 -18.22 -20.39
N SER A 91 -8.27 -18.75 -21.60
CA SER A 91 -7.18 -19.65 -22.00
C SER A 91 -5.92 -18.93 -22.47
N SER A 92 -5.99 -17.62 -22.72
CA SER A 92 -4.87 -16.85 -23.24
C SER A 92 -3.85 -16.53 -22.13
N PRO A 93 -2.55 -16.78 -22.33
CA PRO A 93 -1.51 -16.39 -21.38
C PRO A 93 -1.39 -14.86 -21.23
N PHE A 94 -1.89 -14.09 -22.19
CA PHE A 94 -1.85 -12.63 -22.17
C PHE A 94 -3.04 -12.00 -21.42
N MET A 95 -4.06 -12.78 -21.06
CA MET A 95 -5.30 -12.26 -20.45
C MET A 95 -5.08 -11.36 -19.22
N PRO A 96 -4.20 -11.71 -18.25
CA PRO A 96 -3.93 -10.84 -17.11
C PRO A 96 -3.33 -9.48 -17.50
N TRP A 97 -2.44 -9.47 -18.50
CA TRP A 97 -1.81 -8.25 -18.99
C TRP A 97 -2.79 -7.39 -19.79
N ILE A 98 -3.65 -8.00 -20.60
CA ILE A 98 -4.73 -7.29 -21.31
C ILE A 98 -5.69 -6.67 -20.30
N GLY A 99 -6.10 -7.43 -19.28
CA GLY A 99 -6.95 -6.94 -18.20
C GLY A 99 -6.31 -5.79 -17.45
N PHE A 100 -5.04 -5.91 -17.07
CA PHE A 100 -4.27 -4.84 -16.43
C PHE A 100 -4.18 -3.58 -17.30
N ALA A 101 -3.81 -3.72 -18.58
CA ALA A 101 -3.70 -2.60 -19.52
C ALA A 101 -5.05 -1.89 -19.72
N PHE A 102 -6.15 -2.66 -19.79
CA PHE A 102 -7.50 -2.11 -19.90
C PHE A 102 -7.87 -1.25 -18.67
N VAL A 103 -7.72 -1.78 -17.45
CA VAL A 103 -8.09 -1.02 -16.24
C VAL A 103 -7.14 0.15 -15.96
N MET A 104 -5.84 -0.03 -16.24
CA MET A 104 -4.85 1.03 -16.09
C MET A 104 -5.10 2.15 -17.10
N GLY A 105 -5.33 1.81 -18.38
CA GLY A 105 -5.66 2.78 -19.43
C GLY A 105 -6.96 3.54 -19.13
N HIS A 106 -8.00 2.84 -18.67
CA HIS A 106 -9.25 3.51 -18.29
C HIS A 106 -9.06 4.47 -17.11
N MET A 107 -8.33 4.07 -16.06
CA MET A 107 -8.02 4.95 -14.94
C MET A 107 -7.09 6.09 -15.36
N SER A 108 -6.18 5.88 -16.30
CA SER A 108 -5.34 6.94 -16.84
C SER A 108 -6.16 8.05 -17.49
N ILE A 109 -7.20 7.71 -18.25
CA ILE A 109 -8.15 8.69 -18.82
C ILE A 109 -8.82 9.49 -17.69
N SER A 110 -9.28 8.83 -16.64
CA SER A 110 -9.91 9.48 -15.49
C SER A 110 -8.94 10.42 -14.75
N HIS A 111 -7.68 10.01 -14.55
CA HIS A 111 -6.65 10.85 -13.94
C HIS A 111 -6.32 12.08 -14.79
N ILE A 112 -6.20 11.94 -16.11
CA ILE A 112 -5.96 13.06 -17.02
C ILE A 112 -7.14 14.03 -16.98
N ALA A 113 -8.37 13.53 -17.09
CA ALA A 113 -9.57 14.36 -17.01
C ALA A 113 -9.64 15.13 -15.68
N ARG A 114 -9.33 14.48 -14.56
CA ARG A 114 -9.27 15.11 -13.23
C ARG A 114 -8.19 16.20 -13.16
N GLN A 115 -7.00 15.91 -13.69
CA GLN A 115 -5.89 16.85 -13.70
C GLN A 115 -6.17 18.07 -14.58
N LEU A 116 -6.91 17.90 -15.69
CA LEU A 116 -7.36 19.02 -16.54
C LEU A 116 -8.48 19.84 -15.89
N ALA A 117 -9.34 19.22 -15.07
CA ALA A 117 -10.43 19.90 -14.39
C ALA A 117 -9.96 20.75 -13.19
N ASP A 118 -8.83 20.39 -12.56
CA ASP A 118 -8.17 21.09 -11.44
C ASP A 118 -9.14 21.54 -10.32
N SER A 119 -10.08 20.67 -9.92
CA SER A 119 -11.09 20.95 -8.90
C SER A 119 -10.86 20.13 -7.62
N PRO A 120 -9.97 20.58 -6.71
CA PRO A 120 -9.52 19.78 -5.56
C PRO A 120 -10.58 19.58 -4.46
N SER A 121 -11.69 20.35 -4.46
CA SER A 121 -12.72 20.32 -3.43
C SER A 121 -13.85 19.30 -3.69
N SER A 122 -13.91 18.72 -4.89
CA SER A 122 -14.91 17.72 -5.27
C SER A 122 -14.42 16.30 -4.97
N VAL A 123 -15.25 15.48 -4.32
CA VAL A 123 -14.94 14.05 -4.20
C VAL A 123 -15.20 13.40 -5.56
N ASP A 124 -14.14 12.90 -6.16
CA ASP A 124 -14.19 12.22 -7.45
C ASP A 124 -14.06 10.68 -7.30
N ILE A 125 -14.58 9.95 -8.29
CA ILE A 125 -14.58 8.50 -8.33
C ILE A 125 -13.19 7.88 -8.46
N THR A 126 -12.16 8.65 -8.87
CA THR A 126 -10.80 8.11 -9.10
C THR A 126 -10.23 7.40 -7.88
N GLY A 127 -10.50 7.83 -6.65
CA GLY A 127 -10.08 7.13 -5.44
C GLY A 127 -10.65 5.70 -5.36
N ALA A 128 -11.95 5.54 -5.60
CA ALA A 128 -12.60 4.23 -5.67
C ALA A 128 -12.11 3.41 -6.87
N GLN A 129 -11.88 4.06 -8.02
CA GLN A 129 -11.36 3.43 -9.23
C GLN A 129 -9.93 2.89 -9.02
N MET A 130 -9.08 3.61 -8.29
CA MET A 130 -7.72 3.17 -7.92
C MET A 130 -7.75 1.90 -7.08
N VAL A 131 -8.65 1.82 -6.09
CA VAL A 131 -8.87 0.61 -5.27
C VAL A 131 -9.40 -0.53 -6.15
N LEU A 132 -10.36 -0.24 -7.02
CA LEU A 132 -10.97 -1.21 -7.92
C LEU A 132 -9.95 -1.78 -8.92
N LEU A 133 -9.04 -0.97 -9.46
CA LEU A 133 -7.99 -1.42 -10.37
C LEU A 133 -7.15 -2.54 -9.74
N MET A 134 -6.75 -2.39 -8.47
CA MET A 134 -5.97 -3.42 -7.77
C MET A 134 -6.77 -4.73 -7.68
N LYS A 135 -8.04 -4.64 -7.29
CA LYS A 135 -8.97 -5.78 -7.18
C LYS A 135 -9.18 -6.50 -8.51
N LEU A 136 -9.35 -5.75 -9.59
CA LEU A 136 -9.66 -6.29 -10.92
C LEU A 136 -8.43 -6.88 -11.61
N SER A 137 -7.28 -6.21 -11.51
CA SER A 137 -6.02 -6.76 -12.05
C SER A 137 -5.57 -8.01 -11.30
N ALA A 138 -5.73 -8.05 -9.97
CA ALA A 138 -5.53 -9.25 -9.16
C ALA A 138 -6.48 -10.37 -9.60
N PHE A 139 -7.77 -10.06 -9.79
CA PHE A 139 -8.77 -11.01 -10.27
C PHE A 139 -8.35 -11.70 -11.57
N CYS A 140 -7.85 -10.96 -12.57
CA CYS A 140 -7.35 -11.57 -13.81
C CYS A 140 -6.20 -12.55 -13.55
N TRP A 141 -5.23 -12.19 -12.70
CA TRP A 141 -4.15 -13.10 -12.32
C TRP A 141 -4.65 -14.32 -11.58
N ASN A 142 -5.60 -14.16 -10.67
CA ASN A 142 -6.19 -15.28 -9.95
C ASN A 142 -6.91 -16.25 -10.91
N VAL A 143 -7.62 -15.74 -11.92
CA VAL A 143 -8.24 -16.57 -12.97
C VAL A 143 -7.19 -17.29 -13.81
N ALA A 144 -6.09 -16.62 -14.19
CA ALA A 144 -5.00 -17.25 -14.93
C ALA A 144 -4.29 -18.34 -14.11
N ASP A 145 -4.01 -18.09 -12.83
CA ASP A 145 -3.43 -19.09 -11.93
C ASP A 145 -4.34 -20.32 -11.78
N GLY A 146 -5.66 -20.13 -11.85
CA GLY A 146 -6.64 -21.22 -11.83
C GLY A 146 -6.60 -22.14 -13.05
N ARG A 147 -5.81 -21.80 -14.08
CA ARG A 147 -5.58 -22.63 -15.27
C ARG A 147 -4.27 -23.40 -15.22
N LEU A 148 -3.41 -23.11 -14.24
CA LEU A 148 -2.12 -23.76 -14.07
C LEU A 148 -2.24 -24.92 -13.08
N SER A 149 -1.35 -25.90 -13.23
CA SER A 149 -1.17 -26.98 -12.28
C SER A 149 -0.53 -26.48 -10.98
N GLU A 150 -0.86 -27.09 -9.84
CA GLU A 150 -0.45 -26.61 -8.52
C GLU A 150 1.07 -26.58 -8.30
N ASP A 151 1.81 -27.48 -8.94
CA ASP A 151 3.26 -27.56 -8.90
C ASP A 151 3.95 -26.31 -9.45
N LYS A 152 3.26 -25.54 -10.30
CA LYS A 152 3.78 -24.30 -10.90
C LYS A 152 3.45 -23.05 -10.10
N LEU A 153 2.65 -23.18 -9.04
CA LEU A 153 2.14 -22.07 -8.27
C LEU A 153 2.89 -21.92 -6.95
N SER A 154 3.15 -20.67 -6.55
CA SER A 154 3.55 -20.37 -5.18
C SER A 154 2.38 -20.56 -4.22
N ASP A 155 2.65 -20.69 -2.92
CA ASP A 155 1.58 -20.88 -1.91
C ASP A 155 0.59 -19.71 -1.92
N PHE A 156 1.08 -18.48 -2.10
CA PHE A 156 0.23 -17.29 -2.28
C PHE A 156 -0.75 -17.44 -3.46
N GLN A 157 -0.26 -17.95 -4.59
CA GLN A 157 -1.07 -18.16 -5.80
C GLN A 157 -2.07 -19.30 -5.62
N LYS A 158 -1.65 -20.42 -5.01
CA LYS A 158 -2.53 -21.56 -4.71
C LYS A 158 -3.72 -21.15 -3.85
N GLU A 159 -3.50 -20.33 -2.83
CA GLU A 159 -4.55 -19.87 -1.92
C GLU A 159 -5.62 -19.00 -2.58
N ARG A 160 -5.27 -18.36 -3.71
CA ARG A 160 -6.05 -17.28 -4.35
C ARG A 160 -6.52 -17.59 -5.76
N ARG A 161 -6.05 -18.67 -6.38
CA ARG A 161 -6.43 -19.06 -7.73
C ARG A 161 -7.94 -19.28 -7.88
N LEU A 162 -8.47 -19.00 -9.07
CA LEU A 162 -9.88 -19.16 -9.40
C LEU A 162 -10.06 -20.17 -10.54
N VAL A 163 -10.34 -21.41 -10.16
CA VAL A 163 -10.59 -22.53 -11.09
C VAL A 163 -11.90 -22.34 -11.86
N GLU A 164 -12.84 -21.60 -11.31
CA GLU A 164 -14.12 -21.24 -11.92
C GLU A 164 -14.37 -19.74 -11.78
N LEU A 165 -15.05 -19.16 -12.78
CA LEU A 165 -15.47 -17.77 -12.69
C LEU A 165 -16.66 -17.66 -11.75
N PRO A 166 -16.72 -16.61 -10.92
CA PRO A 166 -17.85 -16.41 -10.04
C PRO A 166 -19.12 -16.01 -10.79
N GLY A 167 -20.26 -16.26 -10.17
CA GLY A 167 -21.54 -15.72 -10.63
C GLY A 167 -21.53 -14.19 -10.62
N LEU A 168 -22.36 -13.59 -11.47
CA LEU A 168 -22.38 -12.14 -11.67
C LEU A 168 -22.74 -11.37 -10.38
N LEU A 169 -23.64 -11.90 -9.56
CA LEU A 169 -24.03 -11.27 -8.29
C LEU A 169 -22.90 -11.31 -7.26
N ASP A 170 -22.18 -12.44 -7.13
CA ASP A 170 -21.03 -12.53 -6.24
C ASP A 170 -19.90 -11.61 -6.68
N TYR A 171 -19.66 -11.53 -8.00
CA TYR A 171 -18.68 -10.62 -8.57
C TYR A 171 -19.07 -9.15 -8.35
N ALA A 172 -20.35 -8.79 -8.51
CA ALA A 172 -20.84 -7.45 -8.23
C ALA A 172 -20.71 -7.11 -6.73
N GLY A 173 -21.04 -8.04 -5.84
CA GLY A 173 -20.84 -7.89 -4.39
C GLY A 173 -19.37 -7.71 -4.01
N TYR A 174 -18.46 -8.44 -4.66
CA TYR A 174 -17.02 -8.25 -4.52
C TYR A 174 -16.61 -6.84 -4.95
N VAL A 175 -16.91 -6.45 -6.19
CA VAL A 175 -16.55 -5.15 -6.77
C VAL A 175 -17.06 -4.02 -5.89
N LEU A 176 -18.34 -4.07 -5.52
CA LEU A 176 -19.06 -3.03 -4.80
C LEU A 176 -19.09 -3.27 -3.29
N PHE A 177 -18.09 -3.89 -2.69
CA PHE A 177 -18.05 -4.09 -1.24
C PHE A 177 -17.96 -2.75 -0.47
N PHE A 178 -19.11 -2.24 0.00
CA PHE A 178 -19.24 -0.88 0.53
C PHE A 178 -18.24 -0.49 1.64
N PRO A 179 -17.84 -1.39 2.58
CA PRO A 179 -16.89 -1.00 3.64
C PRO A 179 -15.52 -0.57 3.10
N GLY A 180 -15.11 -1.10 1.95
CA GLY A 180 -13.83 -0.81 1.30
C GLY A 180 -13.97 -0.08 -0.04
N LEU A 181 -15.17 0.36 -0.42
CA LEU A 181 -15.44 0.88 -1.77
C LEU A 181 -14.67 2.15 -2.09
N LEU A 182 -14.75 3.17 -1.21
CA LEU A 182 -14.28 4.51 -1.53
C LEU A 182 -12.79 4.73 -1.25
N ALA A 183 -12.21 4.02 -0.27
CA ALA A 183 -10.84 4.24 0.17
C ALA A 183 -10.04 2.95 0.45
N GLY A 184 -10.59 1.77 0.09
CA GLY A 184 -10.01 0.48 0.44
C GLY A 184 -10.29 0.10 1.90
N PRO A 185 -9.71 -1.00 2.41
CA PRO A 185 -8.65 -1.80 1.80
C PRO A 185 -9.09 -2.60 0.57
N ALA A 186 -8.16 -2.84 -0.37
CA ALA A 186 -8.33 -3.82 -1.44
C ALA A 186 -8.05 -5.24 -0.93
N PHE A 187 -8.71 -6.22 -1.54
CA PHE A 187 -8.61 -7.65 -1.21
C PHE A 187 -8.96 -8.47 -2.44
N ASP A 188 -8.57 -9.74 -2.45
CA ASP A 188 -8.78 -10.62 -3.59
C ASP A 188 -10.17 -11.26 -3.58
N TYR A 189 -10.70 -11.61 -4.76
CA TYR A 189 -11.99 -12.28 -4.87
C TYR A 189 -12.01 -13.63 -4.12
N ALA A 190 -10.89 -14.36 -4.06
CA ALA A 190 -10.80 -15.60 -3.31
C ALA A 190 -11.05 -15.41 -1.80
N GLU A 191 -10.62 -14.28 -1.23
CA GLU A 191 -10.89 -13.96 0.17
C GLU A 191 -12.36 -13.57 0.36
N TYR A 192 -12.92 -12.82 -0.59
CA TYR A 192 -14.34 -12.51 -0.61
C TYR A 192 -15.22 -13.75 -0.69
N ARG A 193 -14.84 -14.72 -1.53
CA ARG A 193 -15.53 -16.01 -1.68
C ARG A 193 -15.56 -16.77 -0.35
N LYS A 194 -14.40 -16.92 0.30
CA LYS A 194 -14.29 -17.58 1.61
C LYS A 194 -15.07 -16.86 2.71
N TRP A 195 -15.23 -15.54 2.59
CA TRP A 195 -16.00 -14.74 3.54
C TRP A 195 -17.52 -14.91 3.32
N ILE A 196 -17.98 -14.82 2.07
CA ILE A 196 -19.41 -14.88 1.75
C ILE A 196 -19.98 -16.27 2.01
N ASP A 197 -19.22 -17.33 1.73
CA ASP A 197 -19.57 -18.73 2.03
C ASP A 197 -19.27 -19.14 3.48
N THR A 198 -18.66 -18.23 4.25
CA THR A 198 -18.28 -18.38 5.66
C THR A 198 -17.22 -19.46 5.97
N THR A 199 -16.58 -20.04 4.96
CA THR A 199 -15.50 -21.03 5.13
C THR A 199 -14.25 -20.43 5.75
N MET A 200 -14.03 -19.10 5.61
CA MET A 200 -12.89 -18.42 6.24
C MET A 200 -12.91 -18.52 7.77
N PHE A 201 -14.08 -18.78 8.38
CA PHE A 201 -14.26 -18.84 9.83
C PHE A 201 -14.19 -20.26 10.38
N ASP A 202 -14.05 -21.27 9.52
CA ASP A 202 -13.88 -22.64 9.96
C ASP A 202 -12.51 -22.77 10.65
N LEU A 203 -12.49 -23.46 11.79
CA LEU A 203 -11.25 -23.64 12.55
C LEU A 203 -10.38 -24.70 11.87
N PRO A 204 -9.05 -24.48 11.80
CA PRO A 204 -8.12 -25.54 11.45
C PRO A 204 -8.30 -26.73 12.40
N ALA A 205 -8.21 -27.96 11.87
CA ALA A 205 -8.38 -29.19 12.65
C ALA A 205 -7.43 -29.31 13.87
N GLN A 206 -6.35 -28.52 13.88
CA GLN A 206 -5.31 -28.47 14.90
C GLN A 206 -5.65 -27.55 16.08
N VAL A 207 -6.69 -26.73 15.97
CA VAL A 207 -7.13 -25.83 17.06
C VAL A 207 -8.19 -26.53 17.89
N ASP A 208 -7.92 -26.66 19.19
CA ASP A 208 -8.87 -27.22 20.16
C ASP A 208 -10.26 -26.57 20.01
N PRO A 209 -11.34 -27.35 19.81
CA PRO A 209 -12.70 -26.84 19.77
C PRO A 209 -13.10 -25.96 20.97
N SER A 210 -12.45 -26.14 22.12
CA SER A 210 -12.63 -25.30 23.31
C SER A 210 -12.15 -23.85 23.12
N LYS A 211 -11.20 -23.63 22.20
CA LYS A 211 -10.66 -22.31 21.81
C LYS A 211 -11.47 -21.63 20.70
N LYS A 212 -12.68 -22.13 20.41
CA LYS A 212 -13.60 -21.49 19.45
C LYS A 212 -13.88 -20.05 19.85
N PRO A 213 -13.64 -19.08 18.96
CA PRO A 213 -13.98 -17.70 19.24
C PRO A 213 -15.46 -17.57 19.58
N PRO A 214 -15.83 -16.73 20.57
CA PRO A 214 -17.22 -16.56 20.93
C PRO A 214 -18.00 -16.01 19.73
N VAL A 215 -19.00 -16.76 19.30
CA VAL A 215 -19.99 -16.35 18.30
C VAL A 215 -21.27 -15.87 18.99
N ARG A 216 -22.14 -15.14 18.27
CA ARG A 216 -23.43 -14.69 18.80
C ARG A 216 -24.54 -15.29 17.95
N LYS A 217 -25.46 -16.03 18.58
CA LYS A 217 -26.52 -16.81 17.91
C LYS A 217 -25.94 -17.89 16.98
N LYS A 218 -26.71 -18.37 16.00
CA LYS A 218 -26.33 -19.40 15.01
C LYS A 218 -25.35 -18.92 13.91
N ARG A 219 -24.47 -17.95 14.19
CA ARG A 219 -23.59 -17.33 13.17
C ARG A 219 -22.16 -17.85 13.25
N LYS A 220 -21.47 -17.93 12.11
CA LYS A 220 -20.06 -18.34 12.07
C LYS A 220 -19.06 -17.21 12.35
N ILE A 221 -19.41 -15.95 12.03
CA ILE A 221 -18.50 -14.81 12.17
C ILE A 221 -18.23 -14.50 13.66
N PRO A 222 -16.96 -14.52 14.13
CA PRO A 222 -16.59 -14.21 15.52
C PRO A 222 -16.98 -12.80 15.97
N ARG A 223 -17.03 -12.55 17.29
CA ARG A 223 -17.26 -11.20 17.83
C ARG A 223 -16.18 -10.21 17.34
N SER A 224 -16.61 -9.21 16.58
CA SER A 224 -15.76 -8.20 15.93
C SER A 224 -16.06 -6.76 16.37
N GLY A 225 -17.03 -6.56 17.26
CA GLY A 225 -17.49 -5.22 17.67
C GLY A 225 -16.43 -4.39 18.38
N THR A 226 -15.76 -4.97 19.38
CA THR A 226 -14.68 -4.30 20.13
C THR A 226 -13.49 -3.90 19.25
N PRO A 227 -12.87 -4.80 18.46
CA PRO A 227 -11.75 -4.40 17.60
C PRO A 227 -12.16 -3.38 16.53
N ALA A 228 -13.38 -3.49 15.98
CA ALA A 228 -13.91 -2.47 15.07
C ALA A 228 -14.08 -1.11 15.77
N ALA A 229 -14.64 -1.07 16.98
CA ALA A 229 -14.81 0.17 17.74
C ALA A 229 -13.47 0.84 18.08
N TRP A 230 -12.45 0.05 18.38
CA TRP A 230 -11.10 0.59 18.61
C TRP A 230 -10.52 1.22 17.34
N LYS A 231 -10.69 0.57 16.19
CA LYS A 231 -10.29 1.13 14.89
C LYS A 231 -11.07 2.40 14.56
N ALA A 232 -12.37 2.44 14.86
CA ALA A 232 -13.21 3.63 14.72
C ALA A 232 -12.68 4.80 15.57
N ALA A 233 -12.45 4.56 16.86
CA ALA A 233 -11.94 5.55 17.79
C ALA A 233 -10.54 6.06 17.37
N SER A 234 -9.63 5.16 16.97
CA SER A 234 -8.32 5.54 16.46
C SER A 234 -8.42 6.36 15.18
N GLY A 235 -9.32 6.00 14.26
CA GLY A 235 -9.52 6.69 13.00
C GLY A 235 -10.02 8.12 13.21
N LEU A 236 -11.01 8.28 14.09
CA LEU A 236 -11.52 9.59 14.50
C LEU A 236 -10.45 10.44 15.20
N GLY A 237 -9.64 9.82 16.08
CA GLY A 237 -8.52 10.50 16.73
C GLY A 237 -7.50 11.06 15.73
N TRP A 238 -7.14 10.28 14.70
CA TRP A 238 -6.24 10.75 13.63
C TRP A 238 -6.85 11.86 12.77
N ILE A 239 -8.14 11.78 12.43
CA ILE A 239 -8.84 12.84 11.68
C ILE A 239 -8.90 14.12 12.51
N GLY A 240 -9.24 14.03 13.81
CA GLY A 240 -9.25 15.18 14.71
C GLY A 240 -7.88 15.85 14.81
N LEU A 241 -6.81 15.06 14.96
CA LEU A 241 -5.45 15.58 14.98
C LEU A 241 -5.05 16.20 13.62
N PHE A 242 -5.46 15.60 12.50
CA PHE A 242 -5.27 16.17 11.17
C PHE A 242 -5.92 17.56 11.06
N MET A 243 -7.19 17.70 11.46
CA MET A 243 -7.92 18.97 11.37
C MET A 243 -7.25 20.09 12.18
N VAL A 244 -6.71 19.77 13.36
CA VAL A 244 -5.96 20.74 14.17
C VAL A 244 -4.64 21.09 13.49
N LEU A 245 -3.84 20.09 13.14
CA LEU A 245 -2.48 20.33 12.62
C LEU A 245 -2.46 20.90 11.19
N SER A 246 -3.49 20.67 10.38
CA SER A 246 -3.58 21.22 9.02
C SER A 246 -3.65 22.75 9.00
N GLY A 247 -4.19 23.38 10.05
CA GLY A 247 -4.16 24.83 10.21
C GLY A 247 -2.76 25.39 10.50
N TYR A 248 -1.90 24.62 11.17
CA TYR A 248 -0.54 25.05 11.52
C TYR A 248 0.50 24.69 10.46
N TYR A 249 0.30 23.60 9.73
CA TYR A 249 1.26 23.08 8.76
C TYR A 249 0.65 22.89 7.35
N PRO A 250 0.01 23.91 6.76
CA PRO A 250 -0.58 23.79 5.43
C PRO A 250 0.50 23.59 4.36
N ILE A 251 0.20 22.78 3.34
CA ILE A 251 1.14 22.46 2.26
C ILE A 251 1.60 23.71 1.51
N SER A 252 0.68 24.68 1.32
CA SER A 252 0.95 25.96 0.65
C SER A 252 2.03 26.80 1.34
N TYR A 253 2.25 26.61 2.65
CA TYR A 253 3.30 27.32 3.37
C TYR A 253 4.69 26.96 2.84
N LEU A 254 4.92 25.71 2.41
CA LEU A 254 6.22 25.26 1.90
C LEU A 254 6.66 26.00 0.63
N THR A 255 5.71 26.53 -0.14
CA THR A 255 5.96 27.33 -1.36
C THR A 255 5.85 28.84 -1.13
N GLY A 256 5.29 29.29 0.00
CA GLY A 256 5.16 30.71 0.35
C GLY A 256 6.49 31.37 0.72
N GLN A 257 6.69 32.66 0.40
CA GLN A 257 7.99 33.30 0.63
C GLN A 257 8.39 33.38 2.11
N SER A 258 7.41 33.53 3.01
CA SER A 258 7.63 33.57 4.47
C SER A 258 8.22 32.30 5.06
N TYR A 259 8.22 31.19 4.32
CA TYR A 259 8.95 29.99 4.72
C TYR A 259 10.48 30.20 4.72
N MET A 260 10.98 31.11 3.89
CA MET A 260 12.42 31.41 3.80
C MET A 260 12.93 32.29 4.94
N ASP A 261 12.03 32.98 5.66
CA ASP A 261 12.36 33.75 6.86
C ASP A 261 12.81 32.83 8.01
N LEU A 262 12.44 31.55 7.96
CA LEU A 262 12.86 30.54 8.91
C LEU A 262 14.31 30.09 8.66
N HIS A 263 15.07 29.89 9.74
CA HIS A 263 16.39 29.25 9.64
C HIS A 263 16.27 27.79 9.17
N PHE A 264 17.38 27.25 8.63
CA PHE A 264 17.40 25.94 7.94
C PHE A 264 16.76 24.79 8.75
N LEU A 265 17.14 24.61 10.02
CA LEU A 265 16.59 23.52 10.84
C LEU A 265 15.08 23.66 11.05
N ARG A 266 14.57 24.88 11.18
CA ARG A 266 13.13 25.13 11.32
C ARG A 266 12.40 24.86 10.02
N ARG A 267 13.00 25.15 8.86
CA ARG A 267 12.46 24.75 7.55
C ARG A 267 12.34 23.23 7.45
N VAL A 268 13.40 22.49 7.78
CA VAL A 268 13.37 21.02 7.78
C VAL A 268 12.32 20.47 8.75
N TRP A 269 12.18 21.05 9.94
CA TRP A 269 11.14 20.69 10.90
C TRP A 269 9.73 20.91 10.35
N VAL A 270 9.47 22.09 9.78
CA VAL A 270 8.16 22.43 9.19
C VAL A 270 7.85 21.49 8.03
N LEU A 271 8.82 21.19 7.16
CA LEU A 271 8.66 20.21 6.09
C LEU A 271 8.27 18.83 6.65
N HIS A 272 8.93 18.38 7.72
CA HIS A 272 8.59 17.13 8.37
C HIS A 272 7.16 17.14 8.95
N MET A 273 6.79 18.20 9.65
CA MET A 273 5.47 18.36 10.26
C MET A 273 4.34 18.49 9.24
N THR A 274 4.56 19.16 8.11
CA THR A 274 3.62 19.18 6.98
C THR A 274 3.43 17.77 6.42
N GLY A 275 4.51 17.01 6.24
CA GLY A 275 4.44 15.62 5.82
C GLY A 275 3.69 14.73 6.81
N LEU A 276 3.98 14.85 8.11
CA LEU A 276 3.28 14.13 9.18
C LEU A 276 1.78 14.44 9.16
N THR A 277 1.44 15.73 9.16
CA THR A 277 0.05 16.21 9.10
C THR A 277 -0.67 15.63 7.89
N ALA A 278 -0.06 15.66 6.71
CA ALA A 278 -0.64 15.09 5.51
C ALA A 278 -0.88 13.58 5.58
N ARG A 279 -0.11 12.82 6.37
CA ARG A 279 -0.31 11.38 6.59
C ARG A 279 -1.48 11.08 7.52
N LEU A 280 -1.75 11.94 8.51
CA LEU A 280 -2.78 11.71 9.52
C LEU A 280 -4.18 11.46 8.94
N LYS A 281 -4.56 12.18 7.86
CA LYS A 281 -5.84 11.93 7.18
C LYS A 281 -5.94 10.51 6.61
N TYR A 282 -4.84 9.96 6.09
CA TYR A 282 -4.81 8.59 5.58
C TYR A 282 -4.85 7.58 6.73
N TYR A 283 -4.17 7.85 7.85
CA TYR A 283 -4.26 7.02 9.06
C TYR A 283 -5.70 6.95 9.57
N GLY A 284 -6.38 8.09 9.57
CA GLY A 284 -7.79 8.22 9.92
C GLY A 284 -8.68 7.38 9.02
N VAL A 285 -8.71 7.72 7.73
CA VAL A 285 -9.58 7.09 6.73
C VAL A 285 -9.35 5.59 6.64
N TRP A 286 -8.10 5.12 6.53
CA TRP A 286 -7.81 3.69 6.43
C TRP A 286 -8.10 2.93 7.73
N SER A 287 -7.96 3.55 8.90
CA SER A 287 -8.39 2.91 10.16
C SER A 287 -9.91 2.78 10.22
N LEU A 288 -10.65 3.80 9.78
CA LEU A 288 -12.12 3.77 9.75
C LEU A 288 -12.64 2.68 8.81
N THR A 289 -12.11 2.57 7.58
CA THR A 289 -12.56 1.55 6.63
C THR A 289 -12.13 0.14 7.02
N GLU A 290 -10.93 -0.02 7.58
CA GLU A 290 -10.48 -1.29 8.16
C GLU A 290 -11.43 -1.74 9.28
N GLY A 291 -11.80 -0.84 10.20
CA GLY A 291 -12.75 -1.17 11.27
C GLY A 291 -14.14 -1.58 10.75
N ALA A 292 -14.63 -0.97 9.67
CA ALA A 292 -15.87 -1.40 9.02
C ALA A 292 -15.74 -2.80 8.38
N CYS A 293 -14.59 -3.10 7.76
CA CYS A 293 -14.29 -4.44 7.22
C CYS A 293 -14.17 -5.51 8.32
N ILE A 294 -13.55 -5.16 9.46
CA ILE A 294 -13.50 -6.01 10.66
C ILE A 294 -14.91 -6.29 11.17
N LEU A 295 -15.76 -5.27 11.25
CA LEU A 295 -17.13 -5.43 11.72
C LEU A 295 -17.95 -6.35 10.80
N ALA A 296 -17.77 -6.21 9.48
CA ALA A 296 -18.36 -7.09 8.46
C ALA A 296 -17.81 -8.53 8.50
N GLY A 297 -16.66 -8.75 9.15
CA GLY A 297 -16.04 -10.06 9.34
C GLY A 297 -14.89 -10.37 8.37
N LEU A 298 -14.72 -9.59 7.31
CA LEU A 298 -13.72 -9.83 6.26
C LEU A 298 -12.27 -9.57 6.76
N GLY A 299 -12.10 -8.83 7.87
CA GLY A 299 -10.80 -8.62 8.51
C GLY A 299 -10.24 -9.85 9.26
N TYR A 300 -10.98 -10.95 9.38
CA TYR A 300 -10.58 -12.12 10.16
C TYR A 300 -9.34 -12.81 9.56
N HIS A 301 -8.29 -12.98 10.37
CA HIS A 301 -7.03 -13.63 9.96
C HIS A 301 -6.76 -14.94 10.71
N GLY A 302 -7.76 -15.50 11.39
CA GLY A 302 -7.60 -16.72 12.17
C GLY A 302 -7.47 -16.46 13.67
N VAL A 303 -7.13 -17.53 14.38
CA VAL A 303 -6.95 -17.55 15.83
C VAL A 303 -5.50 -17.86 16.13
N ASP A 304 -4.90 -17.07 17.01
CA ASP A 304 -3.57 -17.33 17.53
C ASP A 304 -3.58 -18.66 18.32
N PRO A 305 -2.75 -19.66 17.95
CA PRO A 305 -2.78 -20.98 18.58
C PRO A 305 -2.42 -20.95 20.08
N VAL A 306 -1.57 -20.02 20.48
CA VAL A 306 -1.02 -19.90 21.84
C VAL A 306 -2.01 -19.17 22.74
N THR A 307 -2.42 -17.97 22.34
CA THR A 307 -3.25 -17.06 23.14
C THR A 307 -4.75 -17.27 22.95
N GLY A 308 -5.17 -17.99 21.90
CA GLY A 308 -6.58 -18.16 21.55
C GLY A 308 -7.27 -16.87 21.07
N LYS A 309 -6.52 -15.77 20.88
CA LYS A 309 -7.08 -14.48 20.45
C LYS A 309 -7.30 -14.46 18.94
N VAL A 310 -8.43 -13.90 18.53
CA VAL A 310 -8.73 -13.68 17.12
C VAL A 310 -7.87 -12.55 16.57
N SER A 311 -7.20 -12.79 15.45
CA SER A 311 -6.51 -11.75 14.69
C SER A 311 -7.46 -11.12 13.66
N TRP A 312 -7.44 -9.78 13.60
CA TRP A 312 -8.30 -8.96 12.73
C TRP A 312 -7.51 -8.15 11.68
N ASN A 313 -6.24 -8.50 11.46
CA ASN A 313 -5.33 -7.73 10.61
C ASN A 313 -5.27 -8.20 9.15
N ARG A 314 -6.18 -9.07 8.67
CA ARG A 314 -6.14 -9.59 7.28
C ARG A 314 -6.15 -8.46 6.26
N LEU A 315 -6.94 -7.43 6.51
CA LEU A 315 -7.11 -6.28 5.62
C LEU A 315 -6.41 -5.02 6.14
N GLN A 316 -5.46 -5.16 7.06
CA GLN A 316 -4.75 -4.01 7.63
C GLN A 316 -4.03 -3.24 6.52
N ASN A 317 -4.45 -1.99 6.26
CA ASN A 317 -3.85 -1.18 5.21
C ASN A 317 -2.73 -0.27 5.73
N ILE A 318 -2.70 -0.01 7.04
CA ILE A 318 -1.77 0.92 7.64
C ILE A 318 -1.37 0.50 9.05
N ASN A 319 -0.11 0.76 9.39
CA ASN A 319 0.38 0.75 10.77
C ASN A 319 1.03 2.11 11.08
N PRO A 320 0.29 3.08 11.64
CA PRO A 320 0.78 4.43 11.89
C PRO A 320 2.06 4.46 12.74
N TRP A 321 2.10 3.67 13.82
CA TRP A 321 3.30 3.56 14.66
C TRP A 321 4.48 2.97 13.89
N GLY A 322 4.25 1.90 13.11
CA GLY A 322 5.28 1.31 12.28
C GLY A 322 5.86 2.26 11.23
N VAL A 323 5.07 3.24 10.75
CA VAL A 323 5.56 4.31 9.88
C VAL A 323 6.32 5.36 10.68
N GLU A 324 5.71 5.91 11.74
CA GLU A 324 6.27 7.05 12.47
C GLU A 324 7.44 6.69 13.40
N THR A 325 7.72 5.40 13.63
CA THR A 325 8.92 4.93 14.34
C THR A 325 9.90 4.18 13.42
N ALA A 326 9.72 4.25 12.11
CA ALA A 326 10.56 3.53 11.16
C ALA A 326 12.00 4.07 11.17
N GLN A 327 12.97 3.16 11.28
CA GLN A 327 14.39 3.49 11.26
C GLN A 327 15.06 3.20 9.91
N ASN A 328 14.28 2.85 8.90
CA ASN A 328 14.75 2.69 7.52
C ASN A 328 13.55 2.76 6.56
N THR A 329 13.82 3.07 5.30
CA THR A 329 12.78 3.24 4.27
C THR A 329 11.98 1.97 4.01
N ARG A 330 12.57 0.77 4.12
CA ARG A 330 11.85 -0.50 3.97
C ARG A 330 10.79 -0.68 5.06
N ALA A 331 11.14 -0.40 6.32
CA ALA A 331 10.17 -0.44 7.42
C ALA A 331 9.10 0.65 7.26
N TYR A 332 9.48 1.85 6.84
CA TYR A 332 8.54 2.95 6.60
C TYR A 332 7.50 2.56 5.54
N LEU A 333 7.97 2.17 4.35
CA LEU A 333 7.11 1.83 3.22
C LEU A 333 6.33 0.53 3.48
N GLY A 334 6.90 -0.44 4.20
CA GLY A 334 6.23 -1.69 4.55
C GLY A 334 5.03 -1.53 5.50
N ASN A 335 4.97 -0.43 6.25
CA ASN A 335 3.85 -0.09 7.14
C ASN A 335 2.87 0.92 6.50
N TRP A 336 3.19 1.47 5.33
CA TRP A 336 2.39 2.43 4.59
C TRP A 336 1.67 1.77 3.41
N ASN A 337 0.34 1.93 3.32
CA ASN A 337 -0.47 1.40 2.22
C ASN A 337 -0.18 -0.09 1.89
N MET A 338 -0.29 -0.92 2.92
CA MET A 338 0.17 -2.30 2.93
C MET A 338 -0.47 -3.16 1.84
N ASN A 339 -1.77 -2.98 1.55
CA ASN A 339 -2.43 -3.77 0.49
C ASN A 339 -1.98 -3.36 -0.91
N THR A 340 -1.69 -2.08 -1.16
CA THR A 340 -1.07 -1.65 -2.43
C THR A 340 0.33 -2.21 -2.58
N ASN A 341 1.13 -2.27 -1.51
CA ASN A 341 2.43 -2.94 -1.55
C ASN A 341 2.31 -4.42 -1.90
N ASN A 342 1.36 -5.12 -1.28
CA ASN A 342 1.08 -6.53 -1.56
C ASN A 342 0.63 -6.73 -3.00
N TRP A 343 -0.20 -5.83 -3.54
CA TRP A 343 -0.62 -5.86 -4.93
C TRP A 343 0.55 -5.66 -5.90
N LEU A 344 1.33 -4.59 -5.73
CA LEU A 344 2.51 -4.29 -6.54
C LEU A 344 3.50 -5.45 -6.52
N ARG A 345 3.72 -6.07 -5.37
CA ARG A 345 4.60 -7.23 -5.26
C ARG A 345 4.05 -8.44 -6.01
N ASN A 346 2.85 -8.90 -5.67
CA ASN A 346 2.36 -10.23 -6.08
C ASN A 346 1.74 -10.24 -7.48
N TYR A 347 1.26 -9.10 -7.96
CA TYR A 347 0.55 -8.98 -9.23
C TYR A 347 1.27 -8.13 -10.28
N VAL A 348 2.38 -7.45 -9.91
CA VAL A 348 3.23 -6.71 -10.85
C VAL A 348 4.66 -7.25 -10.79
N TYR A 349 5.40 -6.97 -9.71
CA TYR A 349 6.84 -7.26 -9.58
C TYR A 349 7.21 -8.73 -9.84
N LEU A 350 6.52 -9.66 -9.17
CA LEU A 350 6.75 -11.09 -9.37
C LEU A 350 6.23 -11.59 -10.71
N ARG A 351 5.26 -10.90 -11.32
CA ARG A 351 4.63 -11.30 -12.59
C ARG A 351 5.40 -10.85 -13.82
N VAL A 352 6.06 -9.70 -13.76
CA VAL A 352 6.97 -9.23 -14.82
C VAL A 352 8.30 -9.99 -14.84
N THR A 353 8.55 -10.80 -13.81
CA THR A 353 9.75 -11.64 -13.71
C THR A 353 9.47 -13.00 -14.36
N PRO A 354 10.30 -13.45 -15.33
CA PRO A 354 10.14 -14.77 -15.92
C PRO A 354 10.23 -15.89 -14.88
N ILE A 355 9.44 -16.96 -15.07
CA ILE A 355 9.43 -18.13 -14.18
C ILE A 355 10.85 -18.70 -14.05
N GLY A 356 11.26 -18.97 -12.81
CA GLY A 356 12.59 -19.50 -12.48
C GLY A 356 13.71 -18.45 -12.43
N LYS A 357 13.46 -17.20 -12.83
CA LYS A 357 14.42 -16.10 -12.67
C LYS A 357 14.14 -15.32 -11.39
N LYS A 358 15.20 -14.77 -10.81
CA LYS A 358 15.05 -13.78 -9.74
C LYS A 358 14.62 -12.46 -10.38
N PRO A 359 13.71 -11.71 -9.75
CA PRO A 359 13.40 -10.36 -10.16
C PRO A 359 14.69 -9.53 -10.23
N GLY A 360 14.72 -8.62 -11.21
CA GLY A 360 15.86 -7.77 -11.54
C GLY A 360 15.48 -6.29 -11.59
N PHE A 361 16.42 -5.44 -12.02
CA PHE A 361 16.25 -3.98 -12.05
C PHE A 361 15.03 -3.57 -12.89
N ARG A 362 14.82 -4.25 -14.02
CA ARG A 362 13.65 -4.06 -14.90
C ARG A 362 12.33 -4.29 -14.16
N ALA A 363 12.25 -5.32 -13.32
CA ALA A 363 11.05 -5.60 -12.54
C ALA A 363 10.80 -4.49 -11.50
N SER A 364 11.86 -4.01 -10.85
CA SER A 364 11.79 -2.88 -9.93
C SER A 364 11.30 -1.61 -10.63
N LEU A 365 11.88 -1.25 -11.78
CA LEU A 365 11.50 -0.07 -12.55
C LEU A 365 10.05 -0.14 -13.06
N ILE A 366 9.61 -1.28 -13.59
CA ILE A 366 8.21 -1.47 -14.03
C ILE A 366 7.27 -1.32 -12.84
N THR A 367 7.63 -1.85 -11.67
CA THR A 367 6.75 -1.77 -10.48
C THR A 367 6.65 -0.34 -9.95
N PHE A 368 7.75 0.40 -9.91
CA PHE A 368 7.72 1.82 -9.55
C PHE A 368 6.97 2.67 -10.56
N GLY A 369 7.20 2.46 -11.85
CA GLY A 369 6.48 3.14 -12.92
C GLY A 369 4.97 2.86 -12.84
N THR A 370 4.61 1.61 -12.56
CA THR A 370 3.22 1.20 -12.30
C THR A 370 2.63 1.92 -11.10
N SER A 371 3.37 2.00 -9.98
CA SER A 371 2.95 2.73 -8.79
C SER A 371 2.74 4.22 -9.08
N ALA A 372 3.65 4.87 -9.80
CA ALA A 372 3.52 6.28 -10.17
C ALA A 372 2.29 6.51 -11.05
N LEU A 373 2.13 5.71 -12.11
CA LEU A 373 0.98 5.77 -13.02
C LEU A 373 -0.34 5.51 -12.30
N TRP A 374 -0.34 4.62 -11.30
CA TRP A 374 -1.51 4.34 -10.47
C TRP A 374 -1.99 5.58 -9.69
N HIS A 375 -1.06 6.41 -9.22
CA HIS A 375 -1.38 7.67 -8.53
C HIS A 375 -1.79 8.81 -9.48
N GLY A 376 -1.30 8.81 -10.72
CA GLY A 376 -1.70 9.75 -11.78
C GLY A 376 -0.52 10.38 -12.53
N PHE A 377 -0.78 11.47 -13.25
CA PHE A 377 0.17 12.08 -14.20
C PHE A 377 0.86 13.35 -13.68
N TYR A 378 0.62 13.75 -12.43
CA TYR A 378 1.32 14.88 -11.83
C TYR A 378 2.81 14.55 -11.67
N PRO A 379 3.74 15.43 -12.14
CA PRO A 379 5.19 15.19 -12.08
C PRO A 379 5.71 14.89 -10.67
N GLY A 380 5.10 15.46 -9.64
CA GLY A 380 5.48 15.25 -8.24
C GLY A 380 5.40 13.80 -7.78
N TYR A 381 4.48 12.99 -8.33
CA TYR A 381 4.43 11.55 -8.06
C TYR A 381 5.71 10.86 -8.53
N TYR A 382 6.10 11.11 -9.79
CA TYR A 382 7.27 10.50 -10.40
C TYR A 382 8.56 10.92 -9.68
N LEU A 383 8.71 12.20 -9.33
CA LEU A 383 9.85 12.69 -8.53
C LEU A 383 9.99 11.94 -7.21
N SER A 384 8.87 11.75 -6.50
CA SER A 384 8.85 11.07 -5.21
C SER A 384 9.23 9.59 -5.34
N PHE A 385 8.62 8.87 -6.30
CA PHE A 385 8.90 7.45 -6.49
C PHE A 385 10.33 7.18 -6.98
N ILE A 386 10.83 7.98 -7.92
CA ILE A 386 12.20 7.87 -8.41
C ILE A 386 13.18 8.09 -7.26
N LEU A 387 13.04 9.18 -6.50
CA LEU A 387 13.94 9.44 -5.38
C LEU A 387 13.82 8.38 -4.28
N ALA A 388 12.62 7.91 -3.96
CA ALA A 388 12.40 6.83 -3.01
C ALA A 388 13.19 5.56 -3.39
N SER A 389 13.27 5.23 -4.68
CA SER A 389 14.04 4.07 -5.16
C SER A 389 15.53 4.18 -4.87
N PHE A 390 16.13 5.36 -5.07
CA PHE A 390 17.54 5.61 -4.77
C PHE A 390 17.81 5.61 -3.26
N VAL A 391 16.96 6.30 -2.48
CA VAL A 391 17.07 6.31 -1.01
C VAL A 391 16.94 4.89 -0.45
N GLN A 392 16.04 4.07 -0.98
CA GLN A 392 15.87 2.68 -0.56
C GLN A 392 17.10 1.81 -0.87
N THR A 393 17.73 2.03 -2.03
CA THR A 393 18.98 1.35 -2.40
C THR A 393 20.11 1.70 -1.42
N VAL A 394 20.26 2.98 -1.09
CA VAL A 394 21.25 3.46 -0.12
C VAL A 394 20.96 2.94 1.30
N ALA A 395 19.70 3.03 1.75
CA ALA A 395 19.28 2.58 3.07
C ALA A 395 19.56 1.09 3.29
N LYS A 396 19.40 0.28 2.23
CA LYS A 396 19.77 -1.14 2.25
C LYS A 396 21.26 -1.33 2.52
N ASN A 397 22.13 -0.57 1.86
CA ASN A 397 23.58 -0.67 2.06
C ASN A 397 23.98 -0.28 3.48
N TYR A 398 23.43 0.80 4.04
CA TYR A 398 23.65 1.14 5.43
C TYR A 398 23.18 0.04 6.39
N ARG A 399 22.04 -0.60 6.13
CA ARG A 399 21.56 -1.73 6.94
C ARG A 399 22.43 -2.97 6.81
N ARG A 400 23.05 -3.21 5.66
CA ARG A 400 23.92 -4.37 5.42
C ARG A 400 25.32 -4.17 6.00
N TYR A 401 25.93 -3.02 5.77
CA TYR A 401 27.34 -2.78 6.07
C TYR A 401 27.57 -1.97 7.35
N PHE A 402 26.72 -0.98 7.66
CA PHE A 402 26.93 -0.14 8.85
C PHE A 402 26.26 -0.72 10.10
N ARG A 403 25.01 -1.18 10.00
CA ARG A 403 24.30 -1.76 11.17
C ARG A 403 25.07 -2.92 11.80
N ALA A 404 25.78 -3.69 10.98
CA ALA A 404 26.53 -4.86 11.43
C ALA A 404 27.56 -4.54 12.53
N PHE A 405 28.10 -3.31 12.58
CA PHE A 405 29.02 -2.87 13.63
C PHE A 405 28.35 -2.69 15.01
N PHE A 406 27.02 -2.52 15.03
CA PHE A 406 26.22 -2.28 16.24
C PHE A 406 25.50 -3.54 16.74
N ILE A 407 25.84 -4.68 16.15
CA ILE A 407 25.35 -6.01 16.56
C ILE A 407 26.56 -6.85 16.92
N ASP A 408 26.44 -7.62 18.00
CA ASP A 408 27.44 -8.58 18.41
C ASP A 408 27.52 -9.74 17.39
N PRO A 409 28.70 -10.07 16.84
CA PRO A 409 28.83 -11.12 15.83
C PRO A 409 28.52 -12.53 16.35
N SER A 410 28.72 -12.79 17.64
CA SER A 410 28.62 -14.12 18.25
C SER A 410 27.22 -14.41 18.78
N THR A 411 26.62 -13.45 19.48
CA THR A 411 25.30 -13.58 20.11
C THR A 411 24.19 -13.00 19.25
N GLY A 412 24.52 -12.12 18.30
CA GLY A 412 23.54 -11.40 17.48
C GLY A 412 22.72 -10.35 18.25
N SER A 413 23.12 -10.05 19.49
CA SER A 413 22.52 -9.07 20.39
C SER A 413 22.97 -7.64 20.07
N PRO A 414 22.18 -6.61 20.44
CA PRO A 414 22.58 -5.21 20.38
C PRO A 414 23.88 -4.90 21.13
N THR A 415 24.77 -4.08 20.56
CA THR A 415 25.85 -3.43 21.33
C THR A 415 25.31 -2.25 22.14
N THR A 416 26.08 -1.76 23.12
CA THR A 416 25.75 -0.56 23.90
C THR A 416 25.58 0.69 23.02
N THR A 417 26.31 0.76 21.91
CA THR A 417 26.25 1.87 20.95
C THR A 417 25.10 1.79 19.96
N LYS A 418 24.36 0.67 19.92
CA LYS A 418 23.26 0.48 18.96
C LYS A 418 22.16 1.52 19.10
N ILE A 419 21.91 2.00 20.31
CA ILE A 419 20.87 3.02 20.55
C ILE A 419 21.15 4.31 19.77
N TYR A 420 22.41 4.74 19.67
CA TYR A 420 22.78 5.93 18.90
C TYR A 420 22.58 5.71 17.39
N TYR A 421 22.94 4.52 16.89
CA TYR A 421 22.67 4.15 15.50
C TYR A 421 21.16 4.14 15.21
N ASP A 422 20.36 3.60 16.12
CA ASP A 422 18.91 3.51 15.97
C ASP A 422 18.26 4.90 15.99
N CYS A 423 18.67 5.79 16.91
CA CYS A 423 18.21 7.18 16.96
C CYS A 423 18.60 7.97 15.71
N LEU A 424 19.86 7.84 15.25
CA LEU A 424 20.30 8.51 14.03
C LEU A 424 19.54 7.97 12.81
N SER A 425 19.39 6.65 12.70
CA SER A 425 18.66 6.00 11.62
C SER A 425 17.19 6.43 11.60
N PHE A 426 16.58 6.57 12.77
CA PHE A 426 15.23 7.11 12.93
C PHE A 426 15.13 8.53 12.37
N VAL A 427 15.96 9.46 12.87
CA VAL A 427 15.93 10.87 12.44
C VAL A 427 16.18 10.98 10.93
N VAL A 428 17.21 10.32 10.40
CA VAL A 428 17.55 10.35 8.98
C VAL A 428 16.44 9.76 8.12
N THR A 429 15.81 8.66 8.55
CA THR A 429 14.70 8.06 7.82
C THR A 429 13.48 8.98 7.79
N GLN A 430 13.08 9.53 8.94
CA GLN A 430 11.90 10.38 9.03
C GLN A 430 12.07 11.70 8.25
N LEU A 431 13.22 12.35 8.37
CA LEU A 431 13.50 13.58 7.62
C LEU A 431 13.66 13.31 6.12
N GLY A 432 14.43 12.28 5.76
CA GLY A 432 14.63 11.87 4.38
C GLY A 432 13.32 11.51 3.69
N MET A 433 12.45 10.73 4.33
CA MET A 433 11.13 10.39 3.78
C MET A 433 10.21 11.61 3.66
N SER A 434 10.24 12.54 4.61
CA SER A 434 9.49 13.80 4.48
C SER A 434 9.95 14.64 3.29
N PHE A 435 11.25 14.68 3.00
CA PHE A 435 11.77 15.31 1.78
C PHE A 435 11.32 14.56 0.53
N VAL A 436 11.43 13.23 0.51
CA VAL A 436 11.06 12.37 -0.63
C VAL A 436 9.58 12.53 -0.99
N VAL A 437 8.70 12.63 0.00
CA VAL A 437 7.24 12.70 -0.20
C VAL A 437 6.76 14.13 -0.49
N ALA A 438 7.57 15.16 -0.27
CA ALA A 438 7.14 16.54 -0.49
C ALA A 438 6.58 16.81 -1.91
N PRO A 439 7.20 16.35 -3.01
CA PRO A 439 6.64 16.49 -4.35
C PRO A 439 5.30 15.77 -4.52
N PHE A 440 5.09 14.66 -3.82
CA PHE A 440 3.82 13.92 -3.83
C PHE A 440 2.67 14.75 -3.26
N LEU A 441 2.97 15.66 -2.33
CA LEU A 441 1.99 16.57 -1.74
C LEU A 441 1.78 17.83 -2.58
N VAL A 442 2.84 18.34 -3.21
CA VAL A 442 2.82 19.58 -4.01
C VAL A 442 2.32 19.33 -5.44
N LEU A 443 2.50 18.13 -5.98
CA LEU A 443 2.08 17.67 -7.31
C LEU A 443 2.79 18.34 -8.50
N GLN A 444 2.89 19.67 -8.53
CA GLN A 444 3.49 20.41 -9.66
C GLN A 444 5.02 20.32 -9.64
N LEU A 445 5.62 20.28 -10.85
CA LEU A 445 7.07 20.18 -11.01
C LEU A 445 7.82 21.38 -10.40
N SER A 446 7.40 22.60 -10.75
CA SER A 446 8.03 23.84 -10.27
C SER A 446 7.93 23.98 -8.75
N GLY A 447 6.75 23.75 -8.18
CA GLY A 447 6.55 23.75 -6.74
C GLY A 447 7.39 22.68 -6.02
N SER A 448 7.49 21.48 -6.60
CA SER A 448 8.29 20.38 -6.04
C SER A 448 9.78 20.73 -5.98
N ILE A 449 10.34 21.24 -7.08
CA ILE A 449 11.74 21.66 -7.15
C ILE A 449 11.99 22.84 -6.19
N LEU A 450 11.05 23.78 -6.11
CA LEU A 450 11.13 24.92 -5.19
C LEU A 450 11.19 24.46 -3.72
N VAL A 451 10.32 23.53 -3.30
CA VAL A 451 10.35 23.03 -1.91
C VAL A 451 11.68 22.34 -1.61
N TRP A 452 12.19 21.53 -2.55
CA TRP A 452 13.49 20.88 -2.39
C TRP A 452 14.66 21.87 -2.33
N SER A 453 14.65 22.93 -3.14
CA SER A 453 15.71 23.94 -3.15
C SER A 453 15.75 24.78 -1.87
N ARG A 454 14.59 25.04 -1.26
CA ARG A 454 14.47 25.79 0.01
C ARG A 454 15.07 25.07 1.22
N VAL A 455 15.27 23.76 1.10
CA VAL A 455 16.03 22.94 2.06
C VAL A 455 17.32 22.40 1.45
N TYR A 456 17.85 23.08 0.43
CA TYR A 456 19.16 22.84 -0.17
C TYR A 456 19.38 21.41 -0.68
N PHE A 457 18.31 20.75 -1.14
CA PHE A 457 18.37 19.40 -1.73
C PHE A 457 19.07 18.35 -0.84
N TYR A 458 19.05 18.50 0.49
CA TYR A 458 19.91 17.73 1.40
C TYR A 458 19.78 16.21 1.23
N THR A 459 18.56 15.70 0.96
CA THR A 459 18.35 14.25 0.78
C THR A 459 18.90 13.77 -0.56
N ILE A 460 18.79 14.56 -1.63
CA ILE A 460 19.36 14.21 -2.94
C ILE A 460 20.89 14.17 -2.85
N ILE A 461 21.49 15.24 -2.29
CA ILE A 461 22.94 15.31 -2.10
C ILE A 461 23.42 14.16 -1.22
N GLY A 462 22.76 13.91 -0.08
CA GLY A 462 23.10 12.80 0.81
C GLY A 462 22.98 11.43 0.13
N THR A 463 21.98 11.24 -0.73
CA THR A 463 21.80 10.00 -1.49
C THR A 463 22.92 9.83 -2.52
N ILE A 464 23.25 10.86 -3.29
CA ILE A 464 24.33 10.83 -4.29
C ILE A 464 25.67 10.52 -3.62
N VAL A 465 26.00 11.24 -2.53
CA VAL A 465 27.24 11.01 -1.76
C VAL A 465 27.29 9.58 -1.23
N SER A 466 26.18 9.07 -0.69
CA SER A 466 26.12 7.70 -0.18
C SER A 466 26.27 6.67 -1.30
N MET A 467 25.65 6.89 -2.46
CA MET A 467 25.82 6.01 -3.62
C MET A 467 27.26 5.99 -4.10
N ALA A 468 27.90 7.16 -4.23
CA ALA A 468 29.31 7.27 -4.61
C ALA A 468 30.21 6.54 -3.60
N PHE A 469 29.96 6.71 -2.30
CA PHE A 469 30.67 5.99 -1.24
C PHE A 469 30.55 4.46 -1.41
N PHE A 470 29.34 3.92 -1.64
CA PHE A 470 29.12 2.48 -1.83
C PHE A 470 29.55 1.96 -3.21
N ALA A 471 29.79 2.83 -4.19
CA ALA A 471 30.41 2.49 -5.48
C ALA A 471 31.95 2.51 -5.42
N SER A 472 32.53 3.21 -4.44
CA SER A 472 33.99 3.32 -4.26
C SER A 472 34.62 2.09 -3.58
N PRO A 473 35.97 1.97 -3.59
CA PRO A 473 36.70 0.97 -2.81
C PRO A 473 36.41 0.99 -1.30
N ALA A 474 35.83 2.08 -0.76
CA ALA A 474 35.43 2.17 0.64
C ALA A 474 34.46 1.05 1.06
N LYS A 475 33.60 0.58 0.14
CA LYS A 475 32.73 -0.58 0.39
C LYS A 475 33.52 -1.86 0.64
N GLN A 476 34.60 -2.08 -0.11
CA GLN A 476 35.45 -3.27 0.06
C GLN A 476 36.23 -3.18 1.37
N LEU A 477 36.72 -1.99 1.73
CA LEU A 477 37.36 -1.74 3.02
C LEU A 477 36.40 -2.02 4.19
N LEU A 478 35.15 -1.53 4.11
CA LEU A 478 34.12 -1.83 5.11
C LEU A 478 33.86 -3.33 5.24
N LYS A 479 33.74 -4.03 4.12
CA LYS A 479 33.52 -5.47 4.10
C LYS A 479 34.69 -6.22 4.76
N LYS A 480 35.93 -5.85 4.46
CA LYS A 480 37.13 -6.41 5.09
C LYS A 480 37.12 -6.22 6.60
N HIS A 481 36.81 -5.01 7.10
CA HIS A 481 36.72 -4.75 8.54
C HIS A 481 35.61 -5.57 9.22
N LEU A 482 34.48 -5.78 8.55
CA LEU A 482 33.41 -6.65 9.06
C LEU A 482 33.85 -8.11 9.13
N GLU A 483 34.53 -8.61 8.12
CA GLU A 483 35.08 -9.97 8.07
C GLU A 483 36.15 -10.18 9.15
N GLU A 484 37.04 -9.22 9.36
CA GLU A 484 38.02 -9.26 10.45
C GLU A 484 37.35 -9.30 11.83
N ARG A 485 36.29 -8.52 12.04
CA ARG A 485 35.51 -8.52 13.29
C ARG A 485 34.81 -9.86 13.53
N GLN A 486 34.32 -10.50 12.47
CA GLN A 486 33.71 -11.83 12.52
C GLN A 486 34.75 -12.95 12.72
N GLY A 487 35.92 -12.83 12.06
CA GLY A 487 37.02 -13.77 12.17
C GLY A 487 37.65 -13.79 13.56
N LYS A 488 37.81 -12.60 14.18
CA LYS A 488 38.31 -12.46 15.57
C LYS A 488 37.42 -13.13 16.61
N THR A 489 36.14 -13.33 16.32
CA THR A 489 35.17 -13.96 17.24
C THR A 489 34.96 -15.45 16.99
N GLY A 490 35.64 -16.06 15.99
CA GLY A 490 35.55 -17.50 15.69
C GLY A 490 34.15 -17.99 15.29
N ALA A 491 33.21 -17.08 15.02
CA ALA A 491 31.79 -17.41 14.92
C ALA A 491 31.38 -17.76 13.47
N LYS A 492 30.91 -19.00 13.25
CA LYS A 492 30.03 -19.32 12.12
C LYS A 492 28.67 -18.68 12.40
N LEU A 493 28.24 -17.79 11.51
CA LEU A 493 27.04 -16.97 11.68
C LEU A 493 25.77 -17.82 11.87
N THR A 494 25.24 -17.87 13.10
CA THR A 494 23.81 -18.13 13.31
C THR A 494 23.07 -16.85 12.93
N ARG A 495 22.16 -16.93 11.95
CA ARG A 495 21.26 -15.82 11.59
C ARG A 495 20.51 -15.36 12.85
N SER A 496 20.87 -14.21 13.42
CA SER A 496 20.15 -13.67 14.59
C SER A 496 18.78 -13.14 14.19
N LEU A 497 17.83 -13.21 15.12
CA LEU A 497 16.47 -12.63 15.05
C LEU A 497 16.46 -11.16 14.60
N SER A 498 17.58 -10.44 14.69
CA SER A 498 17.68 -9.05 14.25
C SER A 498 17.98 -8.90 12.74
N GLN A 499 18.41 -9.98 12.08
CA GLN A 499 18.29 -10.14 10.64
C GLN A 499 16.84 -10.44 10.22
N ASP A 500 15.89 -10.63 11.16
CA ASP A 500 14.49 -10.82 10.80
C ASP A 500 13.75 -9.54 10.41
N SER A 501 14.28 -8.36 10.74
CA SER A 501 13.84 -7.13 10.06
C SER A 501 14.25 -7.12 8.57
N LEU A 502 15.21 -7.98 8.17
CA LEU A 502 15.51 -8.35 6.79
C LEU A 502 14.81 -9.67 6.36
N SER A 503 14.14 -10.41 7.26
CA SER A 503 13.46 -11.69 6.97
C SER A 503 11.96 -11.61 6.73
N GLY A 504 11.39 -10.40 6.75
CA GLY A 504 10.53 -10.07 5.62
C GLY A 504 11.37 -10.24 4.36
N ARG A 505 11.49 -11.46 3.81
CA ARG A 505 12.21 -11.75 2.54
C ARG A 505 11.51 -11.13 1.33
N GLU A 506 10.47 -10.35 1.60
CA GLU A 506 9.42 -9.99 0.69
C GLU A 506 9.65 -8.56 0.16
N PRO A 507 9.84 -8.37 -1.15
CA PRO A 507 10.01 -7.04 -1.76
C PRO A 507 8.92 -6.06 -1.29
N VAL A 508 9.29 -4.85 -0.88
CA VAL A 508 8.33 -3.77 -0.54
C VAL A 508 8.28 -2.84 -1.75
N LEU A 509 7.09 -2.50 -2.24
CA LEU A 509 6.87 -1.69 -3.46
C LEU A 509 7.52 -2.28 -4.74
N GLY A 510 7.72 -3.59 -4.80
CA GLY A 510 8.46 -4.22 -5.89
C GLY A 510 9.92 -3.78 -5.97
N VAL A 511 10.48 -3.26 -4.88
CA VAL A 511 11.93 -3.03 -4.79
C VAL A 511 12.57 -4.31 -4.35
N SER A 512 13.49 -4.77 -5.17
CA SER A 512 14.27 -5.96 -4.90
C SER A 512 14.89 -6.01 -3.52
N ALA A 513 15.06 -7.25 -3.06
CA ALA A 513 15.93 -7.51 -1.94
C ALA A 513 17.38 -7.11 -2.25
N ASP A 514 17.80 -6.96 -3.53
CA ASP A 514 19.14 -6.50 -3.92
C ASP A 514 19.23 -5.56 -5.15
N PRO A 515 18.73 -4.30 -5.06
CA PRO A 515 18.67 -3.37 -6.19
C PRO A 515 20.03 -3.01 -6.77
N GLN A 516 21.10 -3.08 -5.97
CA GLN A 516 22.44 -2.77 -6.45
C GLN A 516 23.03 -3.90 -7.28
N ARG A 517 22.88 -5.15 -6.83
CA ARG A 517 23.19 -6.32 -7.67
C ARG A 517 22.39 -6.25 -8.97
N GLU A 518 21.15 -5.80 -8.92
CA GLU A 518 20.32 -5.64 -10.11
C GLU A 518 20.79 -4.53 -11.05
N ILE A 519 21.28 -3.40 -10.52
CA ILE A 519 21.88 -2.32 -11.33
C ILE A 519 23.18 -2.84 -11.97
N ASP A 520 24.01 -3.53 -11.20
CA ASP A 520 25.26 -4.13 -11.69
C ASP A 520 24.95 -5.20 -12.77
N GLU A 521 23.98 -6.09 -12.53
CA GLU A 521 23.49 -7.07 -13.52
C GLU A 521 22.87 -6.40 -14.75
N ALA A 522 22.16 -5.29 -14.60
CA ALA A 522 21.61 -4.54 -15.73
C ALA A 522 22.70 -3.84 -16.55
N MET A 523 23.74 -3.31 -15.89
CA MET A 523 24.91 -2.75 -16.59
C MET A 523 25.66 -3.82 -17.37
N GLU A 524 25.82 -5.01 -16.79
CA GLU A 524 26.39 -6.17 -17.49
C GLU A 524 25.49 -6.67 -18.63
N GLU A 525 24.17 -6.70 -18.46
CA GLU A 525 23.21 -7.06 -19.53
C GLU A 525 23.27 -6.05 -20.69
N ILE A 526 23.29 -4.75 -20.38
CA ILE A 526 23.42 -3.67 -21.39
C ILE A 526 24.75 -3.79 -22.11
N LYS A 527 25.84 -4.02 -21.38
CA LYS A 527 27.17 -4.19 -21.96
C LYS A 527 27.20 -5.41 -22.90
N ALA A 528 26.64 -6.54 -22.48
CA ALA A 528 26.53 -7.73 -23.29
C ALA A 528 25.65 -7.52 -24.55
N GLU A 529 24.55 -6.76 -24.45
CA GLU A 529 23.68 -6.45 -25.60
C GLU A 529 24.36 -5.48 -26.58
N VAL A 530 25.10 -4.49 -26.07
CA VAL A 530 25.92 -3.57 -26.89
C VAL A 530 27.02 -4.35 -27.61
N GLU A 531 27.73 -5.23 -26.91
CA GLU A 531 28.75 -6.11 -27.48
C GLU A 531 28.14 -7.06 -28.55
N ALA A 532 26.96 -7.63 -28.30
CA ALA A 532 26.26 -8.47 -29.26
C ALA A 532 25.81 -7.70 -30.51
N ARG A 533 25.35 -6.45 -30.36
CA ARG A 533 25.01 -5.56 -31.48
C ARG A 533 26.24 -5.11 -32.26
N GLN A 534 27.36 -4.87 -31.59
CA GLN A 534 28.64 -4.57 -32.24
C GLN A 534 29.14 -5.79 -33.04
N LYS A 535 29.07 -7.00 -32.48
CA LYS A 535 29.39 -8.25 -33.21
C LYS A 535 28.50 -8.48 -34.42
N ARG A 536 27.20 -8.17 -34.33
CA ARG A 536 26.25 -8.25 -35.47
C ARG A 536 26.43 -7.17 -36.54
N LYS A 537 27.14 -6.08 -36.23
CA LYS A 537 27.51 -5.04 -37.21
C LYS A 537 28.87 -5.29 -37.85
N ALA A 538 29.69 -6.14 -37.23
CA ALA A 538 31.03 -6.52 -37.70
C ALA A 538 31.04 -7.84 -38.49
N ALA A 539 29.93 -8.58 -38.48
CA ALA A 539 29.62 -9.70 -39.35
C ALA A 539 28.61 -9.25 -40.40
#